data_AF-C5KES3-F1
#
_entry.id   AF-C5KES3-F1
#
_cell.length_a   1.000
_cell.length_b   1.000
_cell.length_c   1.000
_cell.angle_alpha   90.00
_cell.angle_beta   90.00
_cell.angle_gamma   90.00
#
_symmetry.space_group_name_H-M   'P 1'
#
loop_
_entity.id
_entity.type
_entity.pdbx_description
1 polymer ?
#
loop_
_entity_poly.entity_id
_entity_poly.type
_entity_poly.pdbx_seq_one_letter_code
_entity_poly.pdbx_strand_id
1 'polypeptide(L)'
;MWFTVGILSLVIVAQGVVRGSSQVTGVGDIEQAFREFIRTYNKKYGSKEQYEVAKAAFMHSLREINDLKAYGDISHEIGLNEHADIPREVFNKALTCVQDPEPEEERTSSNINGST
;
A
#
# COMPACT_ATOMS: atom_id res chain seq x y z
N MET A 1 -36.73 14.97 2.14
CA MET A 1 -36.85 13.71 1.38
C MET A 1 -36.55 14.06 -0.08
N TRP A 2 -35.62 13.51 -0.85
CA TRP A 2 -34.73 12.33 -0.80
C TRP A 2 -33.49 12.60 -1.70
N PHE A 3 -32.41 11.85 -1.48
CA PHE A 3 -31.21 11.78 -2.33
C PHE A 3 -31.45 10.92 -3.58
N THR A 4 -30.64 11.14 -4.63
CA THR A 4 -30.23 10.29 -5.78
C THR A 4 -30.01 11.26 -6.96
N VAL A 5 -28.97 11.22 -7.80
CA VAL A 5 -28.25 10.16 -8.52
C VAL A 5 -26.88 10.82 -8.88
N GLY A 6 -25.70 10.27 -8.63
CA GLY A 6 -25.21 9.03 -9.25
C GLY A 6 -24.74 9.26 -10.70
N ILE A 7 -23.75 10.12 -10.97
CA ILE A 7 -23.02 10.07 -12.25
C ILE A 7 -21.54 9.82 -11.95
N LEU A 8 -21.23 8.53 -11.79
CA LEU A 8 -19.92 7.96 -12.04
C LEU A 8 -19.71 8.02 -13.56
N SER A 9 -19.03 9.05 -14.03
CA SER A 9 -18.50 9.08 -15.40
C SER A 9 -17.23 9.90 -15.41
N LEU A 10 -16.10 9.22 -15.24
CA LEU A 10 -14.89 9.63 -15.90
C LEU A 10 -14.07 8.38 -16.25
N VAL A 11 -14.33 7.88 -17.44
CA VAL A 11 -13.43 6.99 -18.16
C VAL A 11 -12.22 7.86 -18.55
N ILE A 12 -11.10 7.72 -17.84
CA ILE A 12 -9.80 8.18 -18.36
C ILE A 12 -9.15 6.97 -19.03
N VAL A 13 -9.45 6.76 -20.31
CA VAL A 13 -8.55 6.01 -21.18
C VAL A 13 -7.45 6.98 -21.61
N ALA A 14 -6.35 7.00 -20.87
CA ALA A 14 -5.11 7.59 -21.35
C ALA A 14 -4.31 6.46 -22.02
N GLN A 15 -4.56 6.21 -23.31
CA GLN A 15 -3.56 5.51 -24.13
C GLN A 15 -2.45 6.50 -24.47
N GLY A 16 -1.33 6.33 -23.77
CA GLY A 16 -0.08 7.02 -24.06
C GLY A 16 1.03 6.20 -23.43
N VAL A 17 1.62 5.29 -24.20
CA VAL A 17 2.89 4.66 -23.86
C VAL A 17 3.94 5.77 -23.85
N VAL A 18 4.18 6.37 -22.68
CA VAL A 18 5.41 7.09 -22.39
C VAL A 18 6.18 6.24 -21.40
N ARG A 19 7.06 5.45 -21.98
CA ARG A 19 8.19 4.83 -21.31
C ARG A 19 9.14 5.96 -20.90
N GLY A 20 8.84 6.61 -19.79
CA GLY A 20 9.65 7.67 -19.21
C GLY A 20 9.65 7.51 -17.70
N SER A 21 10.77 7.06 -17.15
CA SER A 21 11.07 7.20 -15.72
C SER A 21 11.14 8.68 -15.39
N SER A 22 9.98 9.30 -15.11
CA SER A 22 9.96 10.57 -14.39
C SER A 22 10.35 10.28 -12.96
N GLN A 23 11.66 10.24 -12.72
CA GLN A 23 12.19 10.33 -11.37
C GLN A 23 11.67 11.65 -10.80
N VAL A 24 10.87 11.56 -9.74
CA VAL A 24 10.41 12.75 -9.00
C VAL A 24 11.62 13.29 -8.25
N THR A 25 12.38 14.20 -8.85
CA THR A 25 13.68 14.67 -8.33
C THR A 25 13.60 16.00 -7.56
N GLY A 26 12.42 16.63 -7.48
CA GLY A 26 12.23 17.95 -6.84
C GLY A 26 11.19 17.95 -5.72
N VAL A 27 11.42 18.71 -4.65
CA VAL A 27 10.46 18.87 -3.53
C VAL A 27 9.10 19.39 -4.00
N GLY A 28 9.07 20.31 -4.97
CA GLY A 28 7.82 20.80 -5.57
C GLY A 28 7.07 19.74 -6.39
N ASP A 29 7.82 18.80 -6.96
CA ASP A 29 7.31 17.69 -7.77
C ASP A 29 6.70 16.60 -6.88
N ILE A 30 7.31 16.34 -5.70
CA ILE A 30 6.77 15.46 -4.67
C ILE A 30 5.44 15.98 -4.12
N GLU A 31 5.35 17.28 -3.83
CA GLU A 31 4.12 17.85 -3.30
C GLU A 31 2.96 17.71 -4.30
N GLN A 32 3.23 17.93 -5.59
CA GLN A 32 2.23 17.72 -6.62
C GLN A 32 1.84 16.25 -6.74
N ALA A 33 2.81 15.34 -6.80
CA ALA A 33 2.56 13.90 -6.84
C ALA A 33 1.74 13.42 -5.63
N PHE A 34 2.02 13.95 -4.45
CA PHE A 34 1.28 13.59 -3.24
C PHE A 34 -0.15 14.15 -3.26
N ARG A 35 -0.38 15.36 -3.75
CA ARG A 35 -1.75 15.89 -3.96
C ARG A 35 -2.55 15.06 -4.96
N GLU A 36 -1.91 14.62 -6.04
CA GLU A 36 -2.54 13.75 -7.02
C GLU A 36 -2.87 12.38 -6.41
N PHE A 37 -1.96 11.81 -5.62
CA PHE A 37 -2.19 10.60 -4.86
C PHE A 37 -3.40 10.72 -3.92
N ILE A 38 -3.48 11.81 -3.15
CA ILE A 38 -4.60 12.09 -2.23
C ILE A 38 -5.91 12.12 -3.01
N ARG A 39 -5.93 12.78 -4.16
CA ARG A 39 -7.13 12.87 -5.00
C ARG A 39 -7.52 11.51 -5.57
N THR A 40 -6.55 10.76 -6.09
CA THR A 40 -6.77 9.45 -6.73
C THR A 40 -7.34 8.43 -5.76
N TYR A 41 -6.84 8.39 -4.53
CA TYR A 41 -7.28 7.44 -3.50
C TYR A 41 -8.23 8.05 -2.47
N ASN A 42 -8.73 9.27 -2.72
CA ASN A 42 -9.66 10.00 -1.85
C ASN A 42 -9.20 10.04 -0.37
N LYS A 43 -7.89 10.28 -0.16
CA LYS A 43 -7.28 10.30 1.17
C LYS A 43 -7.72 11.52 1.95
N LYS A 44 -7.84 11.35 3.27
CA LYS A 44 -8.19 12.42 4.20
C LYS A 44 -7.29 12.31 5.43
N TYR A 45 -6.70 13.43 5.81
CA TYR A 45 -5.88 13.54 7.01
C TYR A 45 -6.52 14.54 7.96
N GLY A 46 -6.75 14.12 9.20
CA GLY A 46 -7.47 14.91 10.20
C GLY A 46 -6.61 15.98 10.88
N SER A 47 -5.28 15.87 10.76
CA SER A 47 -4.33 16.84 11.30
C SER A 47 -3.16 17.07 10.36
N LYS A 48 -2.43 18.17 10.60
CA LYS A 48 -1.20 18.48 9.86
C LYS A 48 -0.13 17.43 10.10
N GLU A 49 -0.01 16.93 11.32
CA GLU A 49 0.96 15.89 11.68
C GLU A 49 0.68 14.60 10.90
N GLN A 50 -0.59 14.20 10.76
CA GLN A 50 -0.96 13.06 9.93
C GLN A 50 -0.60 13.27 8.46
N TYR A 51 -0.82 14.47 7.93
CA TYR A 51 -0.43 14.83 6.56
C TYR A 51 1.08 14.67 6.34
N GLU A 52 1.90 15.22 7.23
CA GLU A 52 3.36 15.16 7.09
C GLU A 52 3.91 13.74 7.24
N VAL A 53 3.36 12.95 8.18
CA VAL A 53 3.73 11.53 8.34
C VAL A 53 3.37 10.72 7.08
N ALA A 54 2.16 10.93 6.55
CA ALA A 54 1.69 10.27 5.34
C ALA A 54 2.53 10.65 4.12
N LYS A 55 2.89 11.93 3.99
CA LYS A 55 3.77 12.42 2.94
C LYS A 55 5.17 11.83 3.02
N ALA A 56 5.74 11.73 4.22
CA ALA A 56 7.05 11.12 4.43
C ALA A 56 7.04 9.62 4.05
N ALA A 57 5.98 8.88 4.41
CA ALA A 57 5.79 7.50 4.00
C ALA A 57 5.69 7.37 2.47
N PHE A 58 4.88 8.22 1.83
CA PHE A 58 4.75 8.28 0.38
C PHE A 58 6.09 8.51 -0.34
N MET A 59 6.90 9.45 0.16
CA MET A 59 8.24 9.71 -0.37
C MET A 59 9.15 8.47 -0.27
N HIS A 60 9.07 7.75 0.86
CA HIS A 60 9.84 6.53 1.05
C HIS A 60 9.41 5.44 0.07
N SER A 61 8.11 5.24 -0.12
CA SER A 61 7.58 4.27 -1.09
C SER A 61 7.98 4.60 -2.52
N LEU A 62 7.93 5.87 -2.92
CA LEU A 62 8.42 6.30 -4.24
C LEU A 62 9.89 5.95 -4.47
N ARG A 63 10.74 6.20 -3.46
CA ARG A 63 12.16 5.87 -3.53
C ARG A 63 12.36 4.37 -3.70
N GLU A 64 11.69 3.57 -2.89
CA GLU A 64 11.79 2.11 -2.95
C GLU A 64 11.34 1.54 -4.29
N ILE A 65 10.24 2.04 -4.85
CA ILE A 65 9.77 1.65 -6.18
C ILE A 65 10.83 1.98 -7.25
N ASN A 66 11.44 3.15 -7.16
CA ASN A 66 12.49 3.55 -8.10
C ASN A 66 13.74 2.69 -7.97
N ASP A 67 14.17 2.39 -6.74
CA ASP A 67 15.31 1.53 -6.45
C ASP A 67 15.07 0.11 -6.99
N LEU A 68 13.87 -0.44 -6.78
CA LEU A 68 13.48 -1.75 -7.32
C LEU A 68 13.48 -1.73 -8.87
N LYS A 69 12.89 -0.71 -9.48
CA LYS A 69 12.89 -0.55 -10.96
C LYS A 69 14.30 -0.45 -11.53
N ALA A 70 15.23 0.18 -10.82
CA ALA A 70 16.62 0.31 -11.24
C ALA A 70 17.38 -1.03 -11.16
N TYR A 71 17.00 -1.93 -10.25
CA TYR A 71 17.62 -3.25 -10.12
C TYR A 71 17.34 -4.17 -11.32
N GLY A 72 16.29 -3.91 -12.10
CA GLY A 72 16.07 -4.49 -13.43
C GLY A 72 15.59 -5.93 -13.48
N ASP A 73 15.63 -6.67 -12.37
CA ASP A 73 15.15 -8.06 -12.27
C ASP A 73 13.77 -8.13 -11.60
N ILE A 74 12.76 -7.58 -12.28
CA ILE A 74 11.38 -7.63 -11.80
C ILE A 74 10.49 -8.22 -12.89
N SER A 75 9.84 -9.33 -12.60
CA SER A 75 8.89 -10.02 -13.49
C SER A 75 7.47 -9.44 -13.46
N HIS A 76 7.22 -8.44 -12.62
CA HIS A 76 5.91 -7.84 -12.38
C HIS A 76 5.99 -6.30 -12.35
N GLU A 77 4.84 -5.65 -12.53
CA GLU A 77 4.76 -4.20 -12.44
C GLU A 77 4.81 -3.74 -10.98
N ILE A 78 5.70 -2.80 -10.69
CA ILE A 78 5.81 -2.16 -9.37
C ILE A 78 5.39 -0.69 -9.53
N GLY A 79 4.45 -0.27 -8.69
CA GLY A 79 3.87 1.07 -8.73
C GLY A 79 3.34 1.51 -7.37
N LEU A 80 2.92 2.78 -7.32
CA LEU A 80 2.22 3.30 -6.15
C LEU A 80 0.85 2.65 -6.03
N ASN A 81 0.44 2.34 -4.81
CA ASN A 81 -0.88 1.80 -4.48
C ASN A 81 -1.52 2.63 -3.35
N GLU A 82 -2.76 2.30 -2.98
CA GLU A 82 -3.52 2.98 -1.94
C GLU A 82 -2.88 2.93 -0.54
N HIS A 83 -1.81 2.17 -0.33
CA HIS A 83 -1.09 2.05 0.94
C HIS A 83 0.26 2.76 0.94
N ALA A 84 0.63 3.46 -0.14
CA ALA A 84 1.91 4.14 -0.25
C ALA A 84 2.13 5.25 0.80
N ASP A 85 1.06 5.77 1.41
CA ASP A 85 1.11 6.76 2.48
C ASP A 85 1.15 6.16 3.90
N ILE A 86 1.27 4.83 4.01
CA ILE A 86 1.30 4.12 5.29
C ILE A 86 2.75 3.78 5.65
N PRO A 87 3.26 4.21 6.82
CA PRO A 87 4.57 3.80 7.29
C PRO A 87 4.67 2.26 7.36
N ARG A 88 5.80 1.70 6.94
CA ARG A 88 6.01 0.25 6.90
C ARG A 88 5.70 -0.45 8.21
N GLU A 89 6.04 0.15 9.34
CA GLU A 89 5.76 -0.38 10.67
C GLU A 89 4.25 -0.53 10.92
N VAL A 90 3.47 0.45 10.49
CA VAL A 90 2.00 0.45 10.61
C VAL A 90 1.40 -0.60 9.69
N PHE A 91 1.92 -0.70 8.46
CA PHE A 91 1.48 -1.69 7.47
C PHE A 91 1.76 -3.12 7.96
N ASN A 92 2.96 -3.39 8.47
CA ASN A 92 3.34 -4.71 8.98
C ASN A 92 2.46 -5.12 10.16
N LYS A 93 2.12 -4.19 11.06
CA LYS A 93 1.21 -4.46 12.18
C LYS A 93 -0.20 -4.84 11.72
N ALA A 94 -0.68 -4.28 10.61
CA ALA A 94 -1.98 -4.64 10.04
C ALA A 94 -1.97 -6.05 9.42
N LEU A 95 -0.85 -6.47 8.83
CA LEU A 95 -0.70 -7.82 8.26
C LEU A 95 -0.54 -8.91 9.33
N THR A 96 0.09 -8.60 10.46
CA THR A 96 0.24 -9.57 11.56
C THR A 96 -1.09 -10.00 12.19
N CYS A 97 -2.18 -9.27 11.97
CA CYS A 97 -3.52 -9.68 12.42
C CYS A 97 -4.11 -10.86 11.65
N VAL A 98 -3.49 -11.33 10.56
CA VAL A 98 -3.93 -12.49 9.78
C VAL A 98 -3.28 -13.80 10.27
N GLN A 99 -2.29 -13.72 11.16
CA GLN A 99 -1.76 -14.89 11.87
C GLN A 99 -2.43 -15.02 13.23
N ASP A 100 -3.68 -15.49 13.21
CA ASP A 100 -4.13 -16.30 14.35
C ASP A 100 -3.18 -17.51 14.42
N PRO A 101 -2.60 -17.83 15.59
CA PRO A 101 -1.90 -19.10 15.75
C PRO A 101 -2.91 -20.21 15.45
N GLU A 102 -2.58 -21.15 14.56
CA GLU A 102 -3.32 -22.40 14.54
C GLU A 102 -3.37 -22.93 15.98
N PRO A 103 -4.54 -23.34 16.50
CA PRO A 103 -4.58 -23.99 17.79
C PRO A 103 -3.66 -25.20 17.68
N GLU A 104 -2.57 -25.20 18.46
CA GLU A 104 -1.76 -26.41 18.65
C GLU A 104 -2.72 -27.50 19.09
N GLU A 105 -3.03 -28.41 18.17
CA GLU A 105 -3.66 -29.68 18.49
C GLU A 105 -2.63 -30.40 19.37
N GLU A 106 -2.79 -30.19 20.67
CA GLU A 106 -2.19 -30.94 21.75
C GLU A 106 -2.33 -32.41 21.40
N ARG A 107 -1.30 -32.98 20.75
CA ARG A 107 -1.16 -34.43 20.59
C ARG A 107 -0.97 -34.99 21.98
N THR A 108 -2.09 -35.20 22.65
CA THR A 108 -2.22 -36.06 23.81
C THR A 108 -1.77 -37.43 23.34
N SER A 109 -0.48 -37.71 23.57
CA SER A 109 0.08 -39.04 23.48
C SER A 109 -0.74 -39.92 24.42
N SER A 110 -1.70 -40.64 23.83
CA SER A 110 -2.46 -41.66 24.50
C SER A 110 -1.48 -42.78 24.83
N ASN A 111 -1.07 -42.82 26.08
CA ASN A 111 -0.25 -43.86 26.66
C ASN A 111 -1.06 -45.17 26.67
N ILE A 112 -0.92 -46.00 25.64
CA ILE A 112 -1.52 -47.32 25.60
C ILE A 112 -0.54 -48.30 26.24
N ASN A 113 -0.62 -48.43 27.55
CA ASN A 113 -0.08 -49.58 28.27
C ASN A 113 -1.10 -50.73 28.13
N GLY A 114 -0.71 -51.87 27.56
CA GLY A 114 -1.47 -53.11 27.74
C GLY A 114 -1.30 -54.19 26.66
N SER A 115 -0.68 -55.30 27.09
CA SER A 115 -0.80 -56.68 26.59
C SER A 115 0.09 -57.14 25.41
N THR A 116 1.18 -57.85 25.74
CA THR A 116 1.21 -59.33 25.75
C THR A 116 2.31 -59.80 26.69
#